data_AF-A0AAN1HR42-F1
#
_entry.id   AF-A0AAN1HR42-F1
#
_cell.length_a   1.000
_cell.length_b   1.000
_cell.length_c   1.000
_cell.angle_alpha   90.00
_cell.angle_beta   90.00
_cell.angle_gamma   90.00
#
_symmetry.space_group_name_H-M   'P 1'
#
loop_
_entity.id
_entity.type
_entity.pdbx_description
1 polymer ?
#
loop_
_entity_poly.entity_id
_entity_poly.type
_entity_poly.pdbx_seq_one_letter_code
_entity_poly.pdbx_strand_id
1 'polypeptide(L)'
;MSTEPTMTTRALPWAPPNAEDVELLPVGEWWDAISAPTPVADRALELLGGRSGAVIQDDTYGKTYWLIGIDTARSWCMRRIRVLTALADEGTLLGVPPVSWGPEHRTHWRIHLGPDRYLTGTHQLAHALRQALDDVLCPTPDGRQLCHRCQLPTDEPIPITVEHSGSVARTAVYACPTHARDHPHENPTGSVLPDIVVLRFQR
;
A
#
# COMPACT_ATOMS: atom_id res chain seq x y z
N MET A 1 4.32 -30.21 42.59
CA MET A 1 4.61 -30.39 41.15
C MET A 1 3.67 -29.47 40.40
N SER A 2 4.15 -28.27 40.07
CA SER A 2 3.37 -27.28 39.32
C SER A 2 3.43 -27.65 37.84
N THR A 3 2.28 -27.96 37.25
CA THR A 3 2.12 -28.12 35.81
C THR A 3 2.22 -26.75 35.14
N GLU A 4 3.31 -26.55 34.41
CA GLU A 4 3.52 -25.40 33.52
C GLU A 4 2.61 -25.57 32.30
N PRO A 5 1.80 -24.56 31.91
CA PRO A 5 1.00 -24.67 30.70
C PRO A 5 1.93 -24.62 29.48
N THR A 6 2.02 -25.73 28.76
CA THR A 6 2.66 -25.77 27.43
C THR A 6 1.93 -24.79 26.51
N MET A 7 2.49 -23.59 26.33
CA MET A 7 2.07 -22.65 25.29
C MET A 7 2.31 -23.33 23.95
N THR A 8 1.23 -23.81 23.34
CA THR A 8 1.27 -24.33 21.98
C THR A 8 1.37 -23.12 21.05
N THR A 9 2.60 -22.74 20.66
CA THR A 9 2.81 -21.79 19.57
C THR A 9 2.13 -22.37 18.34
N ARG A 10 0.98 -21.80 17.97
CA ARG A 10 0.24 -22.22 16.78
C ARG A 10 1.10 -21.84 15.59
N ALA A 11 1.75 -22.83 14.98
CA ALA A 11 2.59 -22.60 13.82
C ALA A 11 1.75 -21.92 12.73
N LEU A 12 2.31 -20.87 12.14
CA LEU A 12 1.70 -20.20 11.00
C LEU A 12 1.50 -21.24 9.89
N PRO A 13 0.39 -21.18 9.13
CA PRO A 13 0.14 -22.13 8.03
C PRO A 13 1.17 -22.01 6.90
N TRP A 14 1.98 -20.96 6.93
CA TRP A 14 3.18 -20.77 6.14
C TRP A 14 4.27 -20.19 7.06
N ALA A 15 5.49 -20.70 6.98
CA ALA A 15 6.60 -20.14 7.71
C ALA A 15 7.30 -19.09 6.82
N PRO A 16 7.56 -17.87 7.32
CA PRO A 16 8.39 -16.91 6.62
C PRO A 16 9.73 -17.58 6.27
N PRO A 17 10.12 -17.51 5.00
CA PRO A 17 11.14 -18.41 4.49
C PRO A 17 12.54 -17.84 4.74
N ASN A 18 13.48 -18.78 4.89
CA ASN A 18 14.93 -18.67 5.12
C ASN A 18 15.44 -17.55 6.08
N ALA A 19 16.58 -17.78 6.74
CA ALA A 19 17.13 -16.81 7.70
C ALA A 19 18.11 -15.81 7.05
N GLU A 20 18.34 -15.90 5.75
CA GLU A 20 19.53 -15.38 5.08
C GLU A 20 19.23 -14.27 4.05
N ASP A 21 18.17 -14.38 3.24
CA ASP A 21 17.84 -13.42 2.17
C ASP A 21 16.34 -13.39 1.82
N VAL A 22 15.91 -12.36 1.08
CA VAL A 22 14.54 -12.20 0.56
C VAL A 22 14.17 -13.37 -0.35
N GLU A 23 13.03 -13.98 -0.08
CA GLU A 23 12.52 -15.08 -0.89
C GLU A 23 11.25 -14.69 -1.65
N LEU A 24 11.13 -15.16 -2.89
CA LEU A 24 9.96 -14.90 -3.72
C LEU A 24 8.89 -15.94 -3.45
N LEU A 25 7.82 -15.55 -2.76
CA LEU A 25 6.70 -16.44 -2.45
C LEU A 25 5.49 -16.17 -3.33
N PRO A 26 4.76 -17.21 -3.74
CA PRO A 26 3.56 -17.07 -4.53
C PRO A 26 2.41 -16.48 -3.71
N VAL A 27 1.81 -15.45 -4.28
CA VAL A 27 0.58 -14.84 -3.77
C VAL A 27 -0.61 -15.73 -4.14
N GLY A 28 -1.56 -15.86 -3.22
CA GLY A 28 -2.76 -16.70 -3.37
C GLY A 28 -2.60 -18.14 -2.88
N GLU A 29 -1.42 -18.56 -2.41
CA GLU A 29 -1.21 -19.88 -1.83
C GLU A 29 -1.56 -19.92 -0.34
N TRP A 30 -1.08 -18.92 0.42
CA TRP A 30 -1.39 -18.77 1.86
C TRP A 30 -2.02 -17.43 2.21
N TRP A 31 -1.76 -16.41 1.40
CA TRP A 31 -2.21 -15.05 1.57
C TRP A 31 -2.24 -14.35 0.22
N ASP A 32 -3.15 -13.38 0.11
CA ASP A 32 -3.04 -12.31 -0.88
C ASP A 32 -2.28 -11.14 -0.27
N ALA A 33 -1.87 -10.17 -1.08
CA ALA A 33 -1.20 -8.97 -0.58
C ALA A 33 -1.78 -7.68 -1.13
N ILE A 34 -1.72 -6.62 -0.33
CA ILE A 34 -2.08 -5.27 -0.75
C ILE A 34 -0.82 -4.42 -0.77
N SER A 35 -0.54 -3.77 -1.89
CA SER A 35 0.55 -2.80 -2.03
C SER A 35 0.02 -1.38 -1.98
N ALA A 36 0.66 -0.52 -1.18
CA ALA A 36 0.44 0.93 -1.17
C ALA A 36 1.77 1.71 -1.23
N PRO A 37 1.77 2.98 -1.70
CA PRO A 37 2.91 3.87 -1.54
C PRO A 37 3.20 4.15 -0.06
N THR A 38 4.47 4.25 0.33
CA THR A 38 4.89 4.47 1.73
C THR A 38 4.13 5.60 2.43
N PRO A 39 3.94 6.82 1.85
CA PRO A 39 3.24 7.89 2.55
C PRO A 39 1.78 7.56 2.89
N VAL A 40 1.09 6.84 1.99
CA VAL A 40 -0.29 6.36 2.23
C VAL A 40 -0.27 5.27 3.29
N ALA A 41 0.74 4.41 3.25
CA ALA A 41 0.89 3.32 4.20
C ALA A 41 1.19 3.80 5.62
N ASP A 42 2.06 4.80 5.77
CA ASP A 42 2.35 5.46 7.05
C ASP A 42 1.04 5.89 7.71
N ARG A 43 0.22 6.63 6.96
CA ARG A 43 -1.06 7.12 7.45
C ARG A 43 -2.05 5.99 7.74
N ALA A 44 -2.13 4.98 6.86
CA ALA A 44 -3.01 3.83 7.08
C ALA A 44 -2.63 3.02 8.33
N LEU A 45 -1.33 2.88 8.61
CA LEU A 45 -0.82 2.20 9.80
C LEU A 45 -1.17 2.95 11.09
N GLU A 46 -1.08 4.28 11.10
CA GLU A 46 -1.57 5.10 12.22
C GLU A 46 -3.05 4.85 12.49
N LEU A 47 -3.88 4.82 11.43
CA LEU A 47 -5.33 4.61 11.53
C LEU A 47 -5.68 3.18 11.98
N LEU A 48 -4.93 2.18 11.51
CA LEU A 48 -5.09 0.78 11.91
C LEU A 48 -4.65 0.52 13.35
N GLY A 49 -3.56 1.16 13.79
CA GLY A 49 -2.90 0.87 15.05
C GLY A 49 -2.62 -0.63 15.21
N GLY A 50 -2.82 -1.16 16.42
CA GLY A 50 -2.61 -2.58 16.73
C GLY A 50 -3.53 -3.58 16.01
N ARG A 51 -4.42 -3.12 15.11
CA ARG A 51 -5.24 -4.00 14.26
C ARG A 51 -4.51 -4.48 13.01
N SER A 52 -3.40 -3.85 12.62
CA SER A 52 -2.60 -4.31 11.49
C SER A 52 -2.01 -5.69 11.77
N GLY A 53 -1.94 -6.52 10.73
CA GLY A 53 -1.12 -7.74 10.72
C GLY A 53 0.34 -7.41 10.42
N ALA A 54 1.06 -8.40 9.92
CA ALA A 54 2.43 -8.24 9.49
C ALA A 54 2.50 -7.39 8.22
N VAL A 55 3.57 -6.61 8.13
CA VAL A 55 3.74 -5.61 7.08
C VAL A 55 5.18 -5.62 6.61
N ILE A 56 5.34 -5.70 5.30
CA ILE A 56 6.63 -5.64 4.63
C ILE A 56 6.81 -4.22 4.10
N GLN A 57 7.96 -3.63 4.38
CA GLN A 57 8.38 -2.37 3.80
C GLN A 57 9.43 -2.63 2.74
N ASP A 58 9.34 -1.92 1.63
CA ASP A 58 10.30 -1.93 0.54
C ASP A 58 10.68 -0.50 0.18
N ASP A 59 11.83 -0.09 0.70
CA ASP A 59 12.38 1.25 0.52
C ASP A 59 12.99 1.45 -0.86
N THR A 60 13.22 0.38 -1.62
CA THR A 60 13.72 0.48 -3.00
C THR A 60 12.67 1.12 -3.91
N TYR A 61 11.39 0.80 -3.70
CA TYR A 61 10.27 1.27 -4.51
C TYR A 61 9.31 2.21 -3.77
N GLY A 62 9.59 2.49 -2.49
CA GLY A 62 8.69 3.26 -1.63
C GLY A 62 7.32 2.59 -1.53
N LYS A 63 7.32 1.27 -1.31
CA LYS A 63 6.11 0.44 -1.20
C LYS A 63 6.02 -0.21 0.16
N THR A 64 4.78 -0.42 0.58
CA THR A 64 4.45 -1.18 1.78
C THR A 64 3.42 -2.22 1.40
N TYR A 65 3.61 -3.44 1.91
CA TYR A 65 2.77 -4.59 1.61
C TYR A 65 2.13 -5.15 2.88
N TRP A 66 0.81 -5.28 2.89
CA TRP A 66 0.09 -6.04 3.91
C TRP A 66 -0.24 -7.42 3.38
N LEU A 67 -0.10 -8.43 4.23
CA LEU A 67 -0.64 -9.75 3.98
C LEU A 67 -2.11 -9.78 4.38
N ILE A 68 -2.97 -10.34 3.53
CA ILE A 68 -4.41 -10.47 3.74
C ILE A 68 -4.86 -11.90 3.44
N GLY A 69 -6.08 -12.26 3.89
CA GLY A 69 -6.68 -13.52 3.49
C GLY A 69 -6.82 -13.62 1.97
N ILE A 70 -6.67 -14.84 1.44
CA ILE A 70 -6.86 -15.11 0.01
C ILE A 70 -8.28 -14.69 -0.38
N ASP A 71 -8.40 -14.05 -1.54
CA ASP A 71 -9.66 -13.69 -2.19
C ASP A 71 -10.56 -12.69 -1.47
N THR A 72 -10.08 -12.05 -0.40
CA THR A 72 -10.89 -11.11 0.38
C THR A 72 -10.93 -9.69 -0.20
N ALA A 73 -10.05 -9.37 -1.16
CA ALA A 73 -9.92 -8.03 -1.77
C ALA A 73 -10.11 -8.02 -3.29
N ARG A 74 -10.56 -9.11 -3.93
CA ARG A 74 -10.62 -9.25 -5.39
C ARG A 74 -11.39 -8.11 -6.10
N SER A 75 -12.40 -7.55 -5.45
CA SER A 75 -13.23 -6.45 -5.99
C SER A 75 -12.70 -5.05 -5.70
N TRP A 76 -11.56 -4.91 -5.02
CA TRP A 76 -11.04 -3.59 -4.65
C TRP A 76 -10.54 -2.83 -5.87
N CYS A 77 -11.01 -1.59 -5.98
CA CYS A 77 -10.49 -0.61 -6.91
C CYS A 77 -10.25 0.68 -6.13
N MET A 78 -8.98 0.98 -5.84
CA MET A 78 -8.56 2.22 -5.18
C MET A 78 -7.33 2.76 -5.90
N ARG A 79 -7.30 4.08 -6.13
CA ARG A 79 -6.17 4.74 -6.80
C ARG A 79 -4.87 4.45 -6.05
N ARG A 80 -3.81 4.07 -6.79
CA ARG A 80 -2.46 3.78 -6.28
C ARG A 80 -2.33 2.60 -5.31
N ILE A 81 -3.42 1.90 -5.01
CA ILE A 81 -3.39 0.63 -4.27
C ILE A 81 -3.44 -0.51 -5.29
N ARG A 82 -2.60 -1.54 -5.10
CA ARG A 82 -2.68 -2.76 -5.91
C ARG A 82 -3.03 -3.94 -5.04
N VAL A 83 -3.99 -4.74 -5.51
CA VAL A 83 -4.24 -6.09 -4.99
C VAL A 83 -3.33 -7.04 -5.74
N LEU A 84 -2.48 -7.74 -5.00
CA LEU A 84 -1.70 -8.87 -5.47
C LEU A 84 -2.48 -10.12 -5.07
N THR A 85 -2.91 -10.90 -6.06
CA THR A 85 -3.70 -12.12 -5.89
C THR A 85 -3.38 -13.08 -7.02
N ALA A 86 -3.69 -14.36 -6.84
CA ALA A 86 -3.57 -15.34 -7.91
C ALA A 86 -4.54 -15.01 -9.06
N LEU A 87 -4.01 -14.91 -10.28
CA LEU A 87 -4.80 -14.82 -11.50
C LEU A 87 -4.79 -16.20 -12.18
N ALA A 88 -5.87 -16.53 -12.90
CA ALA A 88 -6.11 -17.89 -13.42
C ALA A 88 -4.95 -18.45 -14.27
N ASP A 89 -4.25 -17.58 -15.00
CA ASP A 89 -3.20 -17.94 -15.95
C ASP A 89 -1.83 -17.30 -15.62
N GLU A 90 -1.74 -16.52 -14.53
CA GLU A 90 -0.53 -15.81 -14.12
C GLU A 90 -0.32 -15.91 -12.61
N GLY A 91 0.85 -16.42 -12.19
CA GLY A 91 1.27 -16.37 -10.80
C GLY A 91 1.91 -15.03 -10.47
N THR A 92 1.57 -14.44 -9.33
CA THR A 92 2.23 -13.25 -8.78
C THR A 92 3.13 -13.68 -7.64
N LEU A 93 4.40 -13.29 -7.66
CA LEU A 93 5.32 -13.48 -6.53
C LEU A 93 5.43 -12.19 -5.71
N LEU A 94 5.72 -12.31 -4.42
CA LEU A 94 6.11 -11.21 -3.55
C LEU A 94 7.39 -11.58 -2.81
N GLY A 95 8.35 -10.67 -2.77
CA GLY A 95 9.56 -10.80 -1.97
C GLY A 95 9.24 -10.68 -0.48
N VAL A 96 9.45 -11.76 0.26
CA VAL A 96 9.25 -11.83 1.70
C VAL A 96 10.62 -11.85 2.39
N PRO A 97 10.92 -10.90 3.29
CA PRO A 97 12.21 -10.85 3.95
C PRO A 97 12.30 -11.87 5.11
N PRO A 98 13.53 -12.26 5.50
CA PRO A 98 13.76 -13.03 6.72
C PRO A 98 13.12 -12.39 7.95
N VAL A 99 12.68 -13.21 8.91
CA VAL A 99 11.94 -12.76 10.11
C VAL A 99 12.69 -11.76 10.98
N SER A 100 14.03 -11.83 10.94
CA SER A 100 14.94 -11.01 11.72
C SER A 100 15.19 -9.64 11.10
N TRP A 101 14.82 -9.42 9.84
CA TRP A 101 15.15 -8.20 9.12
C TRP A 101 14.25 -7.04 9.53
N GLY A 102 14.89 -5.98 10.05
CA GLY A 102 14.28 -4.70 10.39
C GLY A 102 14.75 -3.57 9.47
N PRO A 103 14.53 -2.30 9.87
CA PRO A 103 14.76 -1.10 9.05
C PRO A 103 16.19 -0.90 8.51
N GLU A 104 17.16 -1.66 9.01
CA GLU A 104 18.52 -1.70 8.48
C GLU A 104 18.62 -2.36 7.08
N HIS A 105 17.59 -3.10 6.66
CA HIS A 105 17.49 -3.73 5.33
C HIS A 105 16.50 -2.98 4.42
N ARG A 106 16.76 -2.95 3.10
CA ARG A 106 15.89 -2.25 2.12
C ARG A 106 14.48 -2.84 2.05
N THR A 107 14.39 -4.16 2.14
CA THR A 107 13.12 -4.89 2.22
C THR A 107 13.08 -5.52 3.60
N HIS A 108 12.13 -5.16 4.46
CA HIS A 108 12.15 -5.58 5.85
C HIS A 108 10.75 -5.70 6.44
N TRP A 109 10.64 -6.34 7.60
CA TRP A 109 9.41 -6.34 8.37
C TRP A 109 9.25 -4.99 9.07
N ARG A 110 8.26 -4.23 8.62
CA ARG A 110 7.82 -3.02 9.31
C ARG A 110 6.94 -3.33 10.51
N ILE A 111 6.12 -4.38 10.39
CA ILE A 111 5.45 -5.02 11.51
C ILE A 111 5.77 -6.50 11.44
N HIS A 112 6.42 -7.01 12.49
CA HIS A 112 6.84 -8.41 12.56
C HIS A 112 5.66 -9.39 12.61
N LEU A 113 5.94 -10.62 12.20
CA LEU A 113 5.00 -11.73 12.28
C LEU A 113 4.69 -12.07 13.74
N GLY A 114 3.45 -11.85 14.15
CA GLY A 114 2.94 -12.29 15.45
C GLY A 114 2.31 -13.68 15.36
N PRO A 115 2.40 -14.52 16.41
CA PRO A 115 1.89 -15.90 16.41
C PRO A 115 0.40 -16.03 16.05
N ASP A 116 -0.40 -14.99 16.28
CA ASP A 116 -1.84 -14.97 15.97
C ASP A 116 -2.27 -13.83 15.03
N ARG A 117 -1.31 -13.08 14.44
CA ARG A 117 -1.63 -11.81 13.76
C ARG A 117 -0.66 -11.46 12.63
N TYR A 118 -0.52 -12.37 11.67
CA TYR A 118 0.23 -12.07 10.44
C TYR A 118 -0.66 -11.49 9.33
N LEU A 119 -1.95 -11.84 9.29
CA LEU A 119 -2.90 -11.27 8.33
C LEU A 119 -3.55 -9.99 8.86
N THR A 120 -3.75 -9.03 7.96
CA THR A 120 -4.54 -7.83 8.22
C THR A 120 -5.99 -8.06 7.80
N GLY A 121 -6.94 -7.69 8.68
CA GLY A 121 -8.36 -7.74 8.36
C GLY A 121 -8.71 -6.80 7.20
N THR A 122 -9.25 -7.37 6.13
CA THR A 122 -9.43 -6.67 4.85
C THR A 122 -10.40 -5.50 4.98
N HIS A 123 -11.52 -5.65 5.69
CA HIS A 123 -12.46 -4.54 5.92
C HIS A 123 -11.81 -3.34 6.63
N GLN A 124 -11.03 -3.59 7.68
CA GLN A 124 -10.36 -2.53 8.44
C GLN A 124 -9.26 -1.87 7.60
N LEU A 125 -8.50 -2.66 6.84
CA LEU A 125 -7.49 -2.15 5.92
C LEU A 125 -8.12 -1.28 4.82
N ALA A 126 -9.26 -1.68 4.26
CA ALA A 126 -9.96 -0.90 3.24
C ALA A 126 -10.35 0.49 3.76
N HIS A 127 -10.91 0.52 4.97
CA HIS A 127 -11.31 1.78 5.60
C HIS A 127 -10.10 2.69 5.84
N ALA A 128 -9.03 2.14 6.42
CA ALA A 128 -7.82 2.89 6.70
C ALA A 128 -7.14 3.40 5.43
N LEU A 129 -7.04 2.58 4.38
CA LEU A 129 -6.44 2.99 3.11
C LEU A 129 -7.25 4.07 2.39
N ARG A 130 -8.59 3.99 2.37
CA ARG A 130 -9.41 5.07 1.77
C ARG A 130 -9.18 6.39 2.48
N GLN A 131 -9.27 6.40 3.80
CA GLN A 131 -9.04 7.60 4.59
C GLN A 131 -7.59 8.12 4.43
N ALA A 132 -6.60 7.23 4.39
CA ALA A 132 -5.21 7.61 4.16
C ALA A 132 -4.97 8.19 2.75
N LEU A 133 -5.65 7.66 1.72
CA LEU A 133 -5.59 8.21 0.38
C LEU A 133 -6.15 9.63 0.34
N ASP A 134 -7.29 9.87 0.98
CA ASP A 134 -7.91 11.19 1.04
C ASP A 134 -7.04 12.19 1.82
N ASP A 135 -6.45 11.76 2.95
CA ASP A 135 -5.55 12.57 3.78
C ASP A 135 -4.25 12.95 3.04
N VAL A 136 -3.66 12.02 2.28
CA VAL A 136 -2.31 12.18 1.69
C VAL A 136 -2.36 12.76 0.28
N LEU A 137 -3.34 12.38 -0.54
CA LEU A 137 -3.38 12.73 -1.97
C LEU A 137 -4.42 13.82 -2.29
N CYS A 138 -5.02 14.41 -1.26
CA CYS A 138 -6.29 15.14 -1.31
C CYS A 138 -7.47 14.18 -1.60
N PRO A 139 -8.67 14.41 -1.02
CA PRO A 139 -9.83 13.59 -1.30
C PRO A 139 -10.05 13.49 -2.80
N THR A 140 -10.45 12.31 -3.29
CA THR A 140 -10.92 12.22 -4.67
C THR A 140 -12.10 13.18 -4.79
N PRO A 141 -12.00 14.25 -5.58
CA PRO A 141 -13.02 15.28 -5.52
C PRO A 141 -14.31 14.74 -6.14
N ASP A 142 -15.42 14.92 -5.43
CA ASP A 142 -16.72 14.48 -5.90
C ASP A 142 -17.10 15.21 -7.19
N GLY A 143 -17.44 14.44 -8.22
CA GLY A 143 -17.92 14.94 -9.50
C GLY A 143 -16.84 15.34 -10.51
N ARG A 144 -17.31 15.82 -11.66
CA ARG A 144 -16.47 16.19 -12.82
C ARG A 144 -15.69 17.46 -12.50
N GLN A 145 -14.39 17.33 -12.23
CA GLN A 145 -13.55 18.47 -11.91
C GLN A 145 -13.27 19.33 -13.14
N LEU A 146 -13.36 20.65 -12.94
CA LEU A 146 -13.02 21.62 -13.96
C LEU A 146 -11.60 22.14 -13.68
N CYS A 147 -10.80 22.26 -14.73
CA CYS A 147 -9.56 22.99 -14.63
C CYS A 147 -9.86 24.46 -14.28
N HIS A 148 -9.22 25.01 -13.23
CA HIS A 148 -9.41 26.40 -12.82
C HIS A 148 -9.13 27.41 -13.95
N ARG A 149 -8.27 27.04 -14.91
CA ARG A 149 -7.84 27.91 -16.00
C ARG A 149 -8.77 27.86 -17.21
N CYS A 150 -9.03 26.68 -17.77
CA CYS A 150 -9.90 26.58 -18.95
C CYS A 150 -11.37 26.28 -18.63
N GLN A 151 -11.72 26.04 -17.36
CA GLN A 151 -13.07 25.68 -16.90
C GLN A 151 -13.66 24.47 -17.63
N LEU A 152 -12.80 23.64 -18.24
CA LEU A 152 -13.19 22.41 -18.90
C LEU A 152 -13.02 21.23 -17.95
N PRO A 153 -13.91 20.25 -18.05
CA PRO A 153 -13.72 18.95 -17.43
C PRO A 153 -12.37 18.33 -17.75
N THR A 154 -11.69 17.84 -16.73
CA THR A 154 -10.42 17.15 -16.89
C THR A 154 -10.57 15.68 -16.49
N ASP A 155 -10.13 14.77 -17.37
CA ASP A 155 -10.14 13.32 -17.10
C ASP A 155 -9.05 12.93 -16.08
N GLU A 156 -8.07 13.82 -15.86
CA GLU A 156 -7.02 13.67 -14.86
C GLU A 156 -6.86 15.01 -14.09
N PRO A 157 -7.65 15.25 -13.03
CA PRO A 157 -7.51 16.46 -12.22
C PRO A 157 -6.22 16.42 -11.38
N ILE A 158 -5.33 17.36 -11.65
CA ILE A 158 -4.09 17.54 -10.87
C ILE A 158 -4.35 18.67 -9.86
N PRO A 159 -4.25 18.42 -8.54
CA PRO A 159 -4.38 19.47 -7.54
C PRO A 159 -3.19 20.42 -7.64
N ILE A 160 -3.46 21.72 -7.56
CA ILE A 160 -2.45 22.77 -7.58
C ILE A 160 -2.60 23.69 -6.36
N THR A 161 -1.50 24.30 -5.95
CA THR A 161 -1.50 25.39 -4.97
C THR A 161 -1.72 26.71 -5.70
N VAL A 162 -2.84 27.37 -5.43
CA VAL A 162 -3.07 28.75 -5.88
C VAL A 162 -2.87 29.67 -4.69
N GLU A 163 -1.96 30.64 -4.82
CA GLU A 163 -1.77 31.68 -3.81
C GLU A 163 -3.07 32.48 -3.65
N HIS A 164 -3.72 32.33 -2.49
CA HIS A 164 -4.88 33.13 -2.12
C HIS A 164 -4.47 34.11 -1.03
N SER A 165 -4.74 35.40 -1.26
CA SER A 165 -4.50 36.50 -0.31
C SER A 165 -5.57 36.60 0.81
N GLY A 166 -6.39 35.57 1.01
CA GLY A 166 -7.49 35.59 1.98
C GLY A 166 -7.76 34.24 2.61
N SER A 167 -7.75 34.20 3.94
CA SER A 167 -8.08 33.03 4.76
C SER A 167 -9.57 32.72 4.71
N VAL A 168 -9.95 31.72 3.91
CA VAL A 168 -11.14 30.87 4.12
C VAL A 168 -10.78 29.48 3.58
N ALA A 169 -11.23 28.42 4.27
CA ALA A 169 -10.93 27.00 4.03
C ALA A 169 -10.39 26.64 2.63
N ARG A 170 -9.19 26.04 2.57
CA ARG A 170 -8.51 25.58 1.34
C ARG A 170 -9.44 24.69 0.51
N THR A 171 -10.17 25.29 -0.42
CA THR A 171 -10.84 24.54 -1.48
C THR A 171 -9.74 24.08 -2.42
N ALA A 172 -9.59 22.75 -2.59
CA ALA A 172 -8.61 22.20 -3.51
C ALA A 172 -8.89 22.74 -4.93
N VAL A 173 -7.89 23.36 -5.54
CA VAL A 173 -7.98 23.88 -6.90
C VAL A 173 -7.34 22.87 -7.85
N TYR A 174 -8.03 22.56 -8.95
CA TYR A 174 -7.57 21.56 -9.92
C TYR A 174 -7.14 22.19 -11.25
N ALA A 175 -6.16 21.58 -11.90
CA ALA A 175 -5.74 21.92 -13.25
C ALA A 175 -5.76 20.68 -14.15
N CYS A 176 -5.97 20.89 -15.46
CA CYS A 176 -5.76 19.83 -16.45
C CYS A 176 -4.26 19.61 -16.71
N PRO A 177 -3.84 18.47 -17.29
CA PRO A 177 -2.44 18.17 -17.55
C PRO A 177 -1.68 19.27 -18.32
N THR A 178 -2.35 20.01 -19.20
CA THR A 178 -1.75 21.14 -19.91
C THR A 178 -1.44 22.31 -18.97
N HIS A 179 -2.40 22.75 -18.15
CA HIS A 179 -2.23 23.91 -17.27
C HIS A 179 -1.50 23.58 -15.97
N ALA A 180 -1.48 22.32 -15.56
CA ALA A 180 -0.72 21.90 -14.38
C ALA A 180 0.79 22.10 -14.55
N ARG A 181 1.30 22.08 -15.78
CA ARG A 181 2.72 22.32 -16.11
C ARG A 181 3.18 23.75 -15.83
N ASP A 182 2.25 24.70 -15.80
CA ASP A 182 2.52 26.11 -15.53
C ASP A 182 2.55 26.42 -14.02
N HIS A 183 2.20 25.44 -13.19
CA HIS A 183 2.31 25.52 -11.74
C HIS A 183 3.57 24.79 -11.27
N PRO A 184 4.29 25.32 -10.27
CA PRO A 184 5.44 24.61 -9.70
C PRO A 184 4.95 23.28 -9.13
N HIS A 185 5.28 22.20 -9.82
CA HIS A 185 5.09 20.85 -9.30
C HIS A 185 6.19 20.65 -8.24
N GLU A 186 5.80 20.42 -6.99
CA GLU A 186 6.70 19.66 -6.12
C GLU A 186 6.80 18.27 -6.77
N ASN A 187 7.92 18.04 -7.46
CA ASN A 187 8.26 16.74 -8.01
C ASN A 187 8.76 15.86 -6.86
N PRO A 188 8.01 14.84 -6.41
CA PRO A 188 8.68 13.61 -6.01
C PRO A 188 9.25 13.02 -7.30
N THR A 189 10.57 13.13 -7.43
CA THR A 189 11.40 12.66 -8.53
C THR A 189 10.91 11.33 -9.09
N GLY A 190 10.60 11.33 -10.38
CA GLY A 190 10.17 10.16 -11.12
C GLY A 190 11.34 9.25 -11.50
N SER A 191 11.04 7.96 -11.58
CA SER A 191 11.59 7.01 -12.55
C SER A 191 10.65 5.82 -12.57
N VAL A 192 9.81 5.73 -13.60
CA VAL A 192 9.07 4.50 -13.92
C VAL A 192 10.04 3.60 -14.67
N LEU A 193 10.79 2.82 -13.91
CA LEU A 193 11.54 1.64 -14.35
C LEU A 193 10.90 0.43 -13.65
N PRO A 194 10.96 -0.77 -14.26
CA PRO A 194 10.11 -1.89 -13.85
C PRO A 194 10.28 -2.26 -12.38
N ASP A 195 9.14 -2.52 -11.75
CA ASP A 195 8.96 -3.02 -10.39
C ASP A 195 9.82 -4.29 -10.16
N ILE A 196 10.58 -4.36 -9.06
CA ILE A 196 11.14 -5.62 -8.50
C ILE A 196 10.26 -5.96 -7.28
N VAL A 197 9.81 -7.18 -7.02
CA VAL A 197 9.71 -8.40 -7.83
C VAL A 197 8.26 -8.89 -7.72
N VAL A 198 7.35 -8.33 -8.53
CA VAL A 198 6.13 -9.07 -8.90
C VAL A 198 6.47 -9.75 -10.22
N LEU A 199 7.15 -10.90 -10.15
CA LEU A 199 7.30 -11.73 -11.33
C LEU A 199 5.93 -12.32 -11.64
N ARG A 200 5.42 -11.92 -12.80
CA ARG A 200 4.31 -12.60 -13.46
C ARG A 200 4.90 -13.67 -14.34
N PHE A 201 4.60 -14.93 -14.02
CA PHE A 201 4.93 -16.04 -14.91
C PHE A 201 3.65 -16.58 -15.52
N GLN A 202 3.70 -16.90 -16.81
CA GLN A 202 2.67 -17.65 -17.50
C GLN A 202 2.82 -19.13 -17.11
N ARG A 203 1.71 -19.80 -16.84
CA ARG A 203 1.70 -21.22 -16.50
C ARG A 203 1.94 -22.12 -17.71
#